data_AF-A0A7W1H2K7-F1
#
_entry.id   AF-A0A7W1H2K7-F1
#
_cell.length_a   1.000
_cell.length_b   1.000
_cell.length_c   1.000
_cell.angle_alpha   90.00
_cell.angle_beta   90.00
_cell.angle_gamma   90.00
#
_symmetry.space_group_name_H-M   'P 1'
#
loop_
_entity.id
_entity.type
_entity.pdbx_description
1 polymer ?
#
loop_
_entity_poly.entity_id
_entity_poly.type
_entity_poly.pdbx_seq_one_letter_code
_entity_poly.pdbx_strand_id
1 'polypeptide(L)'
;MTHPWSMAAVMLALGLALVGSVSAGGGQPSAALQSFPLYNAGERVDGLPLVAALRREDTADYVSFVYGDCVAGDDAGCAPPAEIQIWPACGRNLGLYDGVQPAGAPAEQIMVRGVPALLFDDGTRLEFETGRSTAVVFADTRARTLRIAAALRAVDGTVSPGRPLPQPTRGEGRGGAVDC
;
A
#
# COMPACT_ATOMS: atom_id res chain seq x y z
N MET A 1 -26.16 -67.19 24.58
CA MET A 1 -25.26 -68.00 23.73
C MET A 1 -24.17 -67.07 23.21
N THR A 2 -23.06 -67.03 23.94
CA THR A 2 -21.80 -66.42 23.53
C THR A 2 -20.98 -67.50 22.82
N HIS A 3 -20.27 -67.16 21.74
CA HIS A 3 -18.87 -67.51 21.52
C HIS A 3 -18.28 -66.73 20.33
N PRO A 4 -16.95 -66.46 20.33
CA PRO A 4 -16.26 -65.40 19.60
C PRO A 4 -15.52 -65.96 18.36
N TRP A 5 -14.72 -65.13 17.67
CA TRP A 5 -13.28 -65.35 17.37
C TRP A 5 -12.72 -64.21 16.50
N SER A 6 -11.52 -63.79 16.88
CA SER A 6 -10.68 -62.74 16.31
C SER A 6 -9.99 -63.12 14.99
N MET A 7 -9.45 -62.10 14.32
CA MET A 7 -8.31 -62.02 13.36
C MET A 7 -8.76 -61.21 12.13
N ALA A 8 -8.04 -60.21 11.61
CA ALA A 8 -6.64 -59.85 11.68
C ALA A 8 -6.48 -58.34 11.44
N ALA A 9 -5.39 -57.78 11.94
CA ALA A 9 -4.92 -56.44 11.64
C ALA A 9 -4.41 -56.33 10.20
N VAL A 10 -4.69 -55.20 9.54
CA VAL A 10 -3.81 -54.67 8.50
C VAL A 10 -3.68 -53.17 8.74
N MET A 11 -2.50 -52.76 9.21
CA MET A 11 -2.02 -51.39 9.10
C MET A 11 -1.93 -51.02 7.62
N LEU A 12 -2.35 -49.82 7.24
CA LEU A 12 -1.75 -49.18 6.07
C LEU A 12 -1.72 -47.65 6.21
N ALA A 13 -0.47 -47.16 6.25
CA ALA A 13 0.03 -45.88 5.77
C ALA A 13 -0.58 -44.58 6.30
N LEU A 14 0.15 -44.01 7.28
CA LEU A 14 0.38 -42.58 7.42
C LEU A 14 0.73 -41.96 6.05
N GLY A 15 -0.16 -41.16 5.49
CA GLY A 15 0.10 -40.28 4.36
C GLY A 15 -0.04 -38.84 4.81
N LEU A 16 0.86 -38.37 5.68
CA LEU A 16 0.89 -36.97 6.10
C LEU A 16 1.49 -36.14 4.95
N ALA A 17 0.64 -35.67 4.04
CA ALA A 17 1.02 -34.65 3.08
C ALA A 17 1.15 -33.31 3.83
N LEU A 18 2.36 -33.01 4.30
CA LEU A 18 2.74 -31.66 4.71
C LEU A 18 2.75 -30.77 3.45
N VAL A 19 1.59 -30.21 3.12
CA VAL A 19 1.53 -29.05 2.23
C VAL A 19 2.13 -27.89 3.02
N GLY A 20 3.42 -27.65 2.82
CA GLY A 20 4.10 -26.48 3.36
C GLY A 20 3.56 -25.22 2.70
N SER A 21 2.59 -24.58 3.34
CA SER A 21 2.22 -23.21 3.01
C SER A 21 3.39 -22.30 3.39
N VAL A 22 4.12 -21.81 2.40
CA VAL A 22 5.05 -20.69 2.59
C VAL A 22 4.19 -19.45 2.78
N SER A 23 3.81 -19.16 4.03
CA SER A 23 3.31 -17.84 4.39
C SER A 23 4.49 -16.88 4.32
N ALA A 24 4.58 -16.09 3.24
CA ALA A 24 5.43 -14.92 3.20
C ALA A 24 4.97 -13.98 4.32
N GLY A 25 5.64 -14.07 5.47
CA GLY A 25 5.34 -13.31 6.68
C GLY A 25 5.70 -11.84 6.50
N GLY A 26 4.88 -11.09 5.77
CA GLY A 26 4.86 -9.63 5.83
C GLY A 26 4.04 -9.19 7.04
N GLY A 27 4.63 -9.18 8.23
CA GLY A 27 3.98 -8.60 9.40
C GLY A 27 3.66 -7.13 9.14
N GLN A 28 2.41 -6.71 9.39
CA GLN A 28 2.09 -5.28 9.29
C GLN A 28 2.94 -4.52 10.31
N PRO A 29 3.61 -3.43 9.90
CA PRO A 29 4.43 -2.68 10.82
C PRO A 29 3.51 -2.03 11.87
N SER A 30 3.84 -2.20 13.16
CA SER A 30 3.02 -1.64 14.24
C SER A 30 3.01 -0.12 14.17
N ALA A 31 1.83 0.49 14.27
CA ALA A 31 1.64 1.94 14.22
C ALA A 31 2.47 2.71 15.27
N ALA A 32 2.81 2.08 16.41
CA ALA A 32 3.52 2.71 17.52
C ALA A 32 5.02 2.99 17.29
N LEU A 33 5.61 2.54 16.16
CA LEU A 33 7.04 2.69 15.86
C LEU A 33 7.33 3.57 14.63
N GLN A 34 6.30 4.21 14.06
CA GLN A 34 6.45 4.95 12.80
C GLN A 34 6.83 6.41 13.07
N SER A 35 7.84 6.92 12.36
CA SER A 35 8.23 8.34 12.40
C SER A 35 7.21 9.26 11.71
N PHE A 36 6.28 8.71 10.93
CA PHE A 36 5.22 9.41 10.22
C PHE A 36 3.93 8.57 10.13
N PRO A 37 2.73 9.19 10.05
CA PRO A 37 1.47 8.45 9.91
C PRO A 37 1.40 7.59 8.65
N LEU A 38 0.99 6.34 8.79
CA LEU A 38 0.78 5.42 7.65
C LEU A 38 -0.67 5.39 7.20
N TYR A 39 -0.85 5.23 5.89
CA TYR A 39 -2.16 5.07 5.28
C TYR A 39 -2.20 3.86 4.34
N ASN A 40 -3.26 3.09 4.41
CA ASN A 40 -3.57 2.02 3.45
C ASN A 40 -5.03 2.12 3.00
N ALA A 41 -5.46 1.29 2.05
CA ALA A 41 -6.81 1.34 1.48
C ALA A 41 -7.73 0.22 1.96
N GLY A 42 -7.35 -0.55 2.99
CA GLY A 42 -8.09 -1.77 3.33
C GLY A 42 -7.23 -3.02 3.38
N GLU A 43 -7.84 -4.11 3.85
CA GLU A 43 -7.38 -5.47 3.51
C GLU A 43 -7.73 -5.82 2.06
N ARG A 44 -8.70 -5.11 1.47
CA ARG A 44 -9.07 -5.21 0.05
C ARG A 44 -9.50 -3.83 -0.46
N VAL A 45 -9.20 -3.52 -1.72
CA VAL A 45 -9.69 -2.33 -2.43
C VAL A 45 -9.83 -2.65 -3.91
N ASP A 46 -10.91 -2.20 -4.55
CA ASP A 46 -11.16 -2.44 -5.97
C ASP A 46 -11.05 -3.93 -6.38
N GLY A 47 -11.45 -4.84 -5.49
CA GLY A 47 -11.34 -6.29 -5.70
C GLY A 47 -9.94 -6.88 -5.48
N LEU A 48 -8.91 -6.06 -5.24
CA LEU A 48 -7.54 -6.47 -4.97
C LEU A 48 -7.30 -6.69 -3.47
N PRO A 49 -6.78 -7.85 -3.04
CA PRO A 49 -6.34 -8.05 -1.66
C PRO A 49 -5.03 -7.30 -1.36
N LEU A 50 -4.86 -6.83 -0.12
CA LEU A 50 -3.57 -6.40 0.41
C LEU A 50 -2.70 -7.66 0.60
N VAL A 51 -1.62 -7.77 -0.16
CA VAL A 51 -0.77 -8.97 -0.17
C VAL A 51 0.57 -8.75 0.54
N ALA A 52 1.02 -7.50 0.67
CA ALA A 52 2.23 -7.18 1.41
C ALA A 52 2.19 -5.77 2.01
N ALA A 53 2.86 -5.61 3.16
CA ALA A 53 3.28 -4.33 3.71
C ALA A 53 4.80 -4.38 3.89
N LEU A 54 5.54 -3.53 3.16
CA LEU A 54 7.00 -3.59 3.06
C LEU A 54 7.60 -2.27 3.53
N ARG A 55 8.55 -2.34 4.46
CA ARG A 55 9.35 -1.19 4.89
C ARG A 55 10.61 -1.08 4.04
N ARG A 56 10.90 0.12 3.53
CA ARG A 56 12.20 0.48 2.96
C ARG A 56 12.86 1.53 3.86
N GLU A 57 14.11 1.26 4.21
CA GLU A 57 14.94 2.11 5.09
C GLU A 57 16.41 2.17 4.62
N ASP A 58 16.80 1.40 3.62
CA ASP A 58 18.19 1.26 3.15
C ASP A 58 18.63 2.38 2.21
N THR A 59 17.77 2.73 1.26
CA THR A 59 18.02 3.71 0.19
C THR A 59 16.97 4.81 0.13
N ALA A 60 15.83 4.58 0.75
CA ALA A 60 14.69 5.48 0.83
C ALA A 60 13.88 5.14 2.09
N ASP A 61 13.26 6.15 2.70
CA ASP A 61 12.43 5.98 3.90
C ASP A 61 10.94 5.98 3.50
N TYR A 62 10.34 4.79 3.33
CA TYR A 62 8.90 4.68 3.08
C TYR A 62 8.34 3.31 3.48
N VAL A 63 7.01 3.23 3.55
CA VAL A 63 6.27 1.97 3.68
C VAL A 63 5.39 1.78 2.45
N SER A 64 5.48 0.60 1.84
CA SER A 64 4.69 0.19 0.69
C SER A 64 3.59 -0.78 1.10
N PHE A 65 2.37 -0.55 0.64
CA PHE A 65 1.23 -1.46 0.74
C PHE A 65 0.88 -1.94 -0.67
N VAL A 66 1.07 -3.24 -0.92
CA VAL A 66 0.92 -3.85 -2.24
C VAL A 66 -0.44 -4.54 -2.36
N TYR A 67 -1.19 -4.21 -3.41
CA TYR A 67 -2.53 -4.72 -3.64
C TYR A 67 -2.61 -5.56 -4.92
N GLY A 68 -3.05 -6.80 -4.75
CA GLY A 68 -3.11 -7.81 -5.79
C GLY A 68 -1.76 -8.48 -6.05
N ASP A 69 -1.84 -9.73 -6.50
CA ASP A 69 -0.66 -10.47 -6.93
C ASP A 69 -0.35 -10.18 -8.39
N CYS A 70 0.90 -10.39 -8.74
CA CYS A 70 1.32 -10.45 -10.11
C CYS A 70 2.20 -11.67 -10.32
N VAL A 71 1.90 -12.42 -11.38
CA VAL A 71 2.67 -13.59 -11.82
C VAL A 71 3.38 -13.20 -13.10
N ALA A 72 4.71 -13.17 -13.08
CA ALA A 72 5.50 -12.88 -14.26
C ALA A 72 5.32 -14.03 -15.27
N GLY A 73 4.96 -13.68 -16.51
CA GLY A 73 4.84 -14.66 -17.60
C GLY A 73 6.17 -14.99 -18.26
N ASP A 74 7.19 -14.17 -18.00
CA ASP A 74 8.54 -14.25 -18.56
C ASP A 74 9.56 -13.62 -17.58
N ASP A 75 10.83 -13.53 -18.02
CA ASP A 75 11.93 -12.96 -17.22
C ASP A 75 11.84 -11.43 -17.04
N ALA A 76 10.84 -10.75 -17.63
CA ALA A 76 10.68 -9.30 -17.46
C ALA A 76 10.14 -8.92 -16.08
N GLY A 77 9.78 -9.90 -15.25
CA GLY A 77 9.08 -9.68 -14.00
C GLY A 77 7.69 -9.11 -14.24
N CYS A 78 7.00 -8.72 -13.17
CA CYS A 78 5.74 -8.03 -13.35
C CYS A 78 5.41 -7.13 -12.15
N ALA A 79 4.75 -6.02 -12.43
CA ALA A 79 4.33 -5.06 -11.42
C ALA A 79 2.99 -5.47 -10.81
N PRO A 80 2.80 -5.32 -9.48
CA PRO A 80 1.51 -5.55 -8.87
C PRO A 80 0.46 -4.59 -9.45
N PRO A 81 -0.83 -4.98 -9.48
CA PRO A 81 -1.88 -4.14 -10.06
C PRO A 81 -2.07 -2.79 -9.36
N ALA A 82 -1.67 -2.67 -8.10
CA ALA A 82 -1.61 -1.41 -7.37
C ALA A 82 -0.63 -1.43 -6.19
N GLU A 83 -0.11 -0.25 -5.85
CA GLU A 83 0.79 -0.01 -4.72
C GLU A 83 0.49 1.35 -4.08
N ILE A 84 0.57 1.42 -2.75
CA ILE A 84 0.53 2.68 -2.00
C ILE A 84 1.85 2.83 -1.26
N GLN A 85 2.63 3.85 -1.58
CA GLN A 85 3.82 4.20 -0.82
C GLN A 85 3.54 5.39 0.07
N ILE A 86 3.93 5.28 1.33
CA ILE A 86 3.83 6.35 2.31
C ILE A 86 5.24 6.76 2.72
N TRP A 87 5.56 8.01 2.44
CA TRP A 87 6.84 8.64 2.73
C TRP A 87 6.69 9.64 3.88
N PRO A 88 7.74 9.95 4.65
CA PRO A 88 7.76 11.16 5.44
C PRO A 88 7.69 12.35 4.50
N ALA A 89 6.88 13.35 4.82
CA ALA A 89 6.67 14.49 3.94
C ALA A 89 7.97 15.28 3.63
N CYS A 90 8.96 15.24 4.53
CA CYS A 90 10.27 15.84 4.25
C CYS A 90 11.12 15.08 3.25
N GLY A 91 10.96 13.75 3.18
CA GLY A 91 11.68 12.92 2.20
C GLY A 91 11.08 13.02 0.81
N ARG A 92 9.78 13.33 0.71
CA ARG A 92 9.05 13.49 -0.55
C ARG A 92 7.93 14.51 -0.38
N ASN A 93 7.98 15.62 -1.11
CA ASN A 93 6.96 16.67 -1.07
C ASN A 93 6.59 17.12 -2.50
N LEU A 94 5.43 17.76 -2.65
CA LEU A 94 4.96 18.21 -3.97
C LEU A 94 5.78 19.39 -4.51
N GLY A 95 6.45 20.16 -3.63
CA GLY A 95 7.33 21.27 -4.02
C GLY A 95 8.57 20.81 -4.80
N LEU A 96 8.93 19.51 -4.75
CA LEU A 96 9.98 18.92 -5.60
C LEU A 96 9.66 19.01 -7.10
N TYR A 97 8.40 19.26 -7.46
CA TYR A 97 7.95 19.41 -8.84
C TYR A 97 7.85 20.87 -9.29
N ASP A 98 8.10 21.83 -8.41
CA ASP A 98 8.04 23.25 -8.75
C ASP A 98 9.13 23.57 -9.79
N GLY A 99 8.72 24.03 -10.97
CA GLY A 99 9.63 24.41 -12.06
C GLY A 99 10.12 23.25 -12.94
N VAL A 100 9.62 22.02 -12.77
CA VAL A 100 9.94 20.89 -13.66
C VAL A 100 9.17 21.00 -14.98
N GLN A 101 9.87 20.92 -16.11
CA GLN A 101 9.35 20.99 -17.49
C GLN A 101 9.52 19.63 -18.20
N PRO A 102 8.75 19.39 -19.27
CA PRO A 102 7.51 18.59 -19.29
C PRO A 102 7.68 17.11 -18.91
N ALA A 103 8.89 16.55 -18.95
CA ALA A 103 9.15 15.16 -18.60
C ALA A 103 9.17 15.01 -17.07
N GLY A 104 8.03 14.63 -16.49
CA GLY A 104 7.85 14.49 -15.04
C GLY A 104 7.00 15.59 -14.40
N ALA A 105 6.47 16.53 -15.18
CA ALA A 105 5.46 17.46 -14.70
C ALA A 105 4.14 16.73 -14.44
N PRO A 106 3.35 17.16 -13.43
CA PRO A 106 2.02 16.59 -13.22
C PRO A 106 1.12 16.88 -14.42
N ALA A 107 0.37 15.86 -14.85
CA ALA A 107 -0.60 15.99 -15.92
C ALA A 107 -1.83 16.83 -15.47
N GLU A 108 -2.20 16.72 -14.20
CA GLU A 108 -3.41 17.34 -13.66
C GLU A 108 -3.30 17.56 -12.14
N GLN A 109 -3.95 18.60 -11.64
CA GLN A 109 -4.16 18.81 -10.20
C GLN A 109 -5.60 18.51 -9.83
N ILE A 110 -5.79 17.76 -8.74
CA ILE A 110 -7.11 17.40 -8.22
C ILE A 110 -7.17 17.59 -6.71
N MET A 111 -8.33 17.33 -6.12
CA MET A 111 -8.52 17.27 -4.68
C MET A 111 -8.83 15.83 -4.25
N VAL A 112 -8.14 15.33 -3.23
CA VAL A 112 -8.42 14.04 -2.60
C VAL A 112 -8.86 14.32 -1.17
N ARG A 113 -10.16 14.16 -0.89
CA ARG A 113 -10.71 14.26 0.48
C ARG A 113 -10.27 15.53 1.23
N GLY A 114 -10.16 16.64 0.50
CA GLY A 114 -9.82 17.95 1.04
C GLY A 114 -8.33 18.33 0.98
N VAL A 115 -7.44 17.47 0.49
CA VAL A 115 -6.03 17.83 0.27
C VAL A 115 -5.70 17.93 -1.23
N PRO A 116 -4.85 18.89 -1.65
CA PRO A 116 -4.39 18.99 -3.04
C PRO A 116 -3.58 17.76 -3.45
N ALA A 117 -3.77 17.30 -4.67
CA ALA A 117 -3.06 16.16 -5.23
C ALA A 117 -2.65 16.38 -6.68
N LEU A 118 -1.59 15.71 -7.08
CA LEU A 118 -1.03 15.74 -8.43
C LEU A 118 -1.18 14.37 -9.09
N LEU A 119 -1.75 14.34 -10.29
CA LEU A 119 -1.78 13.15 -11.14
C LEU A 119 -0.63 13.19 -12.12
N PHE A 120 -0.02 12.03 -12.34
CA PHE A 120 1.07 11.78 -13.27
C PHE A 120 0.72 10.57 -14.12
N ASP A 121 1.48 10.36 -15.20
CA ASP A 121 1.47 9.12 -15.98
C ASP A 121 0.04 8.75 -16.45
N ASP A 122 -0.66 9.71 -17.08
CA ASP A 122 -2.07 9.57 -17.49
C ASP A 122 -3.05 9.17 -16.36
N GLY A 123 -2.65 9.46 -15.13
CA GLY A 123 -3.39 9.21 -13.90
C GLY A 123 -3.14 7.85 -13.24
N THR A 124 -2.18 7.06 -13.74
CA THR A 124 -1.76 5.79 -13.09
C THR A 124 -0.89 6.04 -11.86
N ARG A 125 -0.40 7.26 -11.66
CA ARG A 125 0.26 7.70 -10.44
C ARG A 125 -0.40 8.96 -9.88
N LEU A 126 -0.68 8.97 -8.58
CA LEU A 126 -1.25 10.09 -7.84
C LEU A 126 -0.40 10.38 -6.61
N GLU A 127 -0.09 11.63 -6.36
CA GLU A 127 0.69 12.05 -5.19
C GLU A 127 0.02 13.19 -4.43
N PHE A 128 0.03 13.10 -3.11
CA PHE A 128 -0.43 14.18 -2.25
C PHE A 128 0.15 14.08 -0.85
N GLU A 129 0.19 15.22 -0.18
CA GLU A 129 0.59 15.34 1.22
C GLU A 129 -0.64 15.23 2.12
N THR A 130 -0.49 14.61 3.28
CA THR A 130 -1.53 14.46 4.30
C THR A 130 -0.90 14.41 5.70
N GLY A 131 -1.11 15.45 6.50
CA GLY A 131 -0.42 15.63 7.78
C GLY A 131 1.10 15.73 7.61
N ARG A 132 1.84 14.75 8.14
CA ARG A 132 3.31 14.65 8.07
C ARG A 132 3.80 13.59 7.08
N SER A 133 2.91 13.10 6.21
CA SER A 133 3.22 12.04 5.26
C SER A 133 2.89 12.47 3.84
N THR A 134 3.57 11.85 2.89
CA THR A 134 3.23 11.92 1.46
C THR A 134 2.79 10.54 0.99
N ALA A 135 1.58 10.48 0.45
CA ALA A 135 1.04 9.28 -0.15
C ALA A 135 1.25 9.32 -1.66
N VAL A 136 1.81 8.24 -2.19
CA VAL A 136 1.96 7.98 -3.62
C VAL A 136 1.16 6.73 -3.94
N VAL A 137 0.16 6.87 -4.81
CA VAL A 137 -0.69 5.77 -5.25
C VAL A 137 -0.34 5.43 -6.69
N PHE A 138 0.09 4.20 -6.91
CA PHE A 138 0.30 3.60 -8.23
C PHE A 138 -0.81 2.59 -8.51
N ALA A 139 -1.35 2.59 -9.72
CA ALA A 139 -2.27 1.57 -10.20
C ALA A 139 -2.25 1.47 -11.74
N ASP A 140 -2.68 0.34 -12.29
CA ASP A 140 -2.75 0.11 -13.74
C ASP A 140 -3.71 1.05 -14.51
N THR A 141 -4.63 1.72 -13.81
CA THR A 141 -5.65 2.58 -14.41
C THR A 141 -5.94 3.76 -13.51
N ARG A 142 -6.20 4.94 -14.12
CA ARG A 142 -6.64 6.14 -13.41
C ARG A 142 -7.85 5.90 -12.51
N ALA A 143 -8.83 5.14 -13.00
CA ALA A 143 -10.04 4.86 -12.23
C ALA A 143 -9.73 4.08 -10.94
N ARG A 144 -8.78 3.12 -10.98
CA ARG A 144 -8.32 2.40 -9.80
C ARG A 144 -7.52 3.31 -8.87
N THR A 145 -6.61 4.13 -9.39
CA THR A 145 -5.85 5.13 -8.61
C THR A 145 -6.78 5.97 -7.74
N LEU A 146 -7.85 6.51 -8.35
CA LEU A 146 -8.82 7.36 -7.65
C LEU A 146 -9.66 6.59 -6.62
N ARG A 147 -10.06 5.34 -6.92
CA ARG A 147 -10.78 4.48 -5.96
C ARG A 147 -9.92 4.14 -4.75
N ILE A 148 -8.63 3.87 -4.96
CA ILE A 148 -7.66 3.61 -3.88
C ILE A 148 -7.50 4.85 -3.01
N ALA A 149 -7.28 6.02 -3.61
CA ALA A 149 -7.13 7.28 -2.88
C ALA A 149 -8.37 7.61 -2.02
N ALA A 150 -9.57 7.36 -2.55
CA ALA A 150 -10.82 7.56 -1.82
C ALA A 150 -10.99 6.60 -0.62
N ALA A 151 -10.45 5.38 -0.73
CA ALA A 151 -10.55 4.33 0.29
C ALA A 151 -9.50 4.44 1.41
N LEU A 152 -8.56 5.39 1.33
CA LEU A 152 -7.48 5.48 2.29
C LEU A 152 -7.97 5.59 3.75
N ARG A 153 -7.20 5.02 4.66
CA ARG A 153 -7.40 5.08 6.10
C ARG A 153 -6.05 5.05 6.80
N ALA A 154 -5.97 5.73 7.93
CA ALA A 154 -4.78 5.65 8.75
C ALA A 154 -4.68 4.24 9.38
N VAL A 155 -3.48 3.68 9.41
CA VAL A 155 -3.22 2.34 9.97
C VAL A 155 -3.52 2.30 11.47
N ASP A 156 -3.33 3.41 12.17
CA ASP A 156 -3.65 3.57 13.60
C ASP A 156 -5.13 3.81 13.90
N GLY A 157 -5.98 3.88 12.87
CA GLY A 157 -7.42 4.11 12.99
C GLY A 157 -7.84 5.58 13.20
N THR A 158 -6.91 6.53 13.25
CA THR A 158 -7.22 7.95 13.46
C THR A 158 -8.01 8.58 12.30
N VAL A 159 -7.84 8.05 11.08
CA VAL A 159 -8.53 8.50 9.88
C VAL A 159 -9.27 7.33 9.24
N SER A 160 -10.60 7.40 9.21
CA SER A 160 -11.45 6.41 8.53
C SER A 160 -11.67 6.74 7.05
N PRO A 161 -12.02 5.74 6.20
CA PRO A 161 -12.41 6.00 4.80
C PRO A 161 -13.54 7.02 4.69
N GLY A 162 -13.52 7.85 3.64
CA GLY A 162 -14.54 8.87 3.37
C GLY A 162 -14.52 10.11 4.29
N ARG A 163 -13.76 10.11 5.40
CA ARG A 163 -13.54 11.31 6.22
C ARG A 163 -12.54 12.26 5.54
N PRO A 164 -12.44 13.55 5.88
CA PRO A 164 -11.35 14.37 5.38
C PRO A 164 -9.97 13.79 5.74
N LEU A 165 -8.99 13.94 4.84
CA LEU A 165 -7.60 13.66 5.17
C LEU A 165 -7.02 14.84 5.99
N PRO A 166 -6.08 14.58 6.93
CA PRO A 166 -5.35 15.66 7.60
C PRO A 166 -4.71 16.61 6.59
N GLN A 167 -4.88 17.91 6.80
CA GLN A 167 -4.22 18.91 5.95
C GLN A 167 -2.69 18.74 6.04
N PRO A 168 -1.95 18.94 4.93
CA PRO A 168 -0.50 18.98 4.98
C PRO A 168 -0.03 19.99 6.02
N THR A 169 0.96 19.59 6.83
CA THR A 169 1.62 20.51 7.76
C THR A 169 2.54 21.42 6.94
N ARG A 170 1.98 22.40 6.23
CA ARG A 170 2.81 23.39 5.53
C ARG A 170 3.58 24.19 6.58
N GLY A 171 4.90 24.29 6.43
CA GLY A 171 5.61 25.44 6.99
C GLY A 171 4.94 26.70 6.43
N GLU A 172 4.83 27.76 7.22
CA GLU A 172 4.15 29.01 6.85
C GLU A 172 4.79 29.63 5.58
N GLY A 173 4.32 29.21 4.39
CA GLY A 173 4.85 29.64 3.11
C GLY A 173 4.29 28.84 1.94
N ARG A 174 3.71 29.52 0.95
CA ARG A 174 3.33 28.92 -0.33
C ARG A 174 4.56 28.26 -0.96
N GLY A 175 4.54 26.93 -1.09
CA GLY A 175 5.63 26.16 -1.71
C GLY A 175 6.83 25.86 -0.80
N GLY A 176 6.73 26.13 0.51
CA GLY A 176 7.78 25.76 1.47
C GLY A 176 7.75 24.27 1.79
N ALA A 177 8.93 23.67 1.98
CA ALA A 177 9.08 22.31 2.50
C ALA A 177 8.20 22.10 3.75
N VAL A 178 7.63 20.90 3.89
CA VAL A 178 6.89 20.49 5.09
C VAL A 178 7.83 20.55 6.29
N ASP A 179 7.41 21.15 7.40
CA ASP A 179 8.17 21.11 8.65
C ASP A 179 8.11 19.69 9.22
N CYS A 180 9.28 19.05 9.26
CA CYS A 180 9.56 17.86 10.07
C CYS A 180 10.68 18.20 11.06
#